data_AF-A0A9X0Y8T0-F1
#
_entry.id   AF-A0A9X0Y8T0-F1
#
_cell.length_a   1.000
_cell.length_b   1.000
_cell.length_c   1.000
_cell.angle_alpha   90.00
_cell.angle_beta   90.00
_cell.angle_gamma   90.00
#
_symmetry.space_group_name_H-M   'P 1'
#
loop_
_entity.id
_entity.type
_entity.pdbx_description
1 polymer ?
#
loop_
_entity_poly.entity_id
_entity_poly.type
_entity_poly.pdbx_seq_one_letter_code
_entity_poly.pdbx_strand_id
1 'polypeptide(L)'
;MDRVAYQNLRFAVEMEFLNALNNPQFDERAGINSLMRLFLSALAQQEVTRQRSARKFKTFRRNPEAIAPSWAYRKPGTVPGFPTLR
;
A
#
# COMPACT_ATOMS: atom_id res chain seq x y z
N MET A 1 -6.03 -4.06 7.04
CA MET A 1 -6.27 -2.66 6.67
C MET A 1 -5.37 -1.78 7.52
N ASP A 2 -4.75 -0.75 6.96
CA ASP A 2 -3.97 0.23 7.74
C ASP A 2 -4.91 1.09 8.60
N ARG A 3 -4.41 1.63 9.73
CA ARG A 3 -5.18 2.47 10.65
C ARG A 3 -5.74 3.70 9.96
N VAL A 4 -4.93 4.38 9.13
CA VAL A 4 -5.36 5.57 8.39
C VAL A 4 -6.43 5.20 7.37
N ALA A 5 -6.25 4.10 6.64
CA ALA A 5 -7.23 3.61 5.69
C ALA A 5 -8.57 3.25 6.37
N TYR A 6 -8.52 2.64 7.55
CA TYR A 6 -9.72 2.35 8.34
C TYR A 6 -10.44 3.63 8.78
N GLN A 7 -9.71 4.61 9.31
CA GLN A 7 -10.29 5.89 9.74
C GLN A 7 -10.94 6.65 8.58
N ASN A 8 -10.30 6.66 7.41
CA ASN A 8 -10.85 7.28 6.21
C ASN A 8 -12.14 6.58 5.74
N LEU A 9 -12.16 5.25 5.73
CA LEU A 9 -13.36 4.50 5.36
C LEU A 9 -14.49 4.74 6.37
N ARG A 10 -14.18 4.71 7.66
CA ARG A 10 -15.16 5.00 8.71
C ARG A 10 -15.78 6.39 8.53
N PHE A 11 -14.95 7.41 8.32
CA PHE A 11 -15.42 8.78 8.08
C PHE A 11 -16.32 8.87 6.83
N ALA A 12 -15.93 8.21 5.74
CA ALA A 12 -16.75 8.19 4.52
C ALA A 12 -18.12 7.53 4.75
N VAL A 13 -18.17 6.43 5.51
CA VAL A 13 -19.42 5.77 5.89
C VAL A 13 -20.27 6.66 6.80
N GLU A 14 -19.66 7.32 7.79
CA GLU A 14 -20.36 8.28 8.66
C GLU A 14 -21.00 9.42 7.85
N MET A 15 -20.30 9.94 6.84
CA MET A 15 -20.84 10.98 5.94
C MET A 15 -22.04 10.49 5.12
N GLU A 16 -22.03 9.25 4.62
CA GLU A 16 -23.19 8.67 3.93
C GLU A 16 -24.42 8.57 4.85
N PHE A 17 -24.22 8.18 6.11
CA PHE A 17 -25.31 8.16 7.09
C PHE A 17 -25.84 9.55 7.42
N LEU A 18 -24.96 10.54 7.60
CA LEU A 18 -25.38 11.92 7.83
C LEU A 18 -26.15 12.48 6.62
N ASN A 19 -25.73 12.16 5.41
CA ASN A 19 -26.45 12.55 4.19
C ASN A 19 -27.84 11.89 4.13
N ALA A 20 -27.95 10.62 4.51
CA ALA A 20 -29.21 9.90 4.57
C ALA A 20 -30.19 10.49 5.60
N LEU A 21 -29.70 10.75 6.82
CA LEU A 21 -30.51 11.27 7.91
C LEU A 21 -31.03 12.69 7.65
N ASN A 22 -30.28 13.49 6.90
CA ASN A 22 -30.63 14.88 6.62
C ASN A 22 -31.42 15.07 5.31
N ASN A 23 -31.69 13.99 4.55
CA ASN A 23 -32.38 14.06 3.27
C ASN A 23 -33.78 13.43 3.34
N PRO A 24 -34.87 14.22 3.30
CA PRO A 24 -36.23 13.70 3.38
C PRO A 24 -36.67 12.89 2.14
N GLN A 25 -35.95 12.97 1.02
CA GLN A 25 -36.17 12.13 -0.17
C GLN A 25 -35.07 11.07 -0.35
N PHE A 26 -34.43 10.64 0.74
CA PHE A 26 -33.37 9.64 0.65
C PHE A 26 -33.89 8.31 0.07
N ASP A 27 -33.28 7.88 -1.02
CA ASP A 27 -33.50 6.55 -1.59
C ASP A 27 -32.56 5.54 -0.88
N GLU A 28 -33.16 4.70 -0.04
CA GLU A 28 -32.45 3.65 0.70
C GLU A 28 -31.64 2.72 -0.21
N ARG A 29 -32.16 2.39 -1.41
CA ARG A 29 -31.46 1.50 -2.34
C ARG A 29 -30.23 2.18 -2.93
N ALA A 30 -30.34 3.47 -3.25
CA ALA A 30 -29.19 4.26 -3.70
C ALA A 30 -28.13 4.37 -2.59
N GLY A 31 -28.56 4.57 -1.34
CA GLY A 31 -27.69 4.59 -0.16
C GLY A 31 -26.90 3.31 0.05
N ILE A 32 -27.60 2.16 0.05
CA ILE A 32 -26.96 0.84 0.17
C ILE A 32 -25.95 0.63 -0.96
N ASN A 33 -26.30 1.01 -2.20
CA ASN A 33 -25.39 0.91 -3.34
C ASN A 33 -24.15 1.82 -3.16
N SER A 34 -24.30 3.02 -2.61
CA SER A 34 -23.17 3.91 -2.30
C SER A 34 -22.23 3.28 -1.28
N LEU A 35 -22.77 2.77 -0.17
CA LEU A 35 -22.00 2.07 0.86
C LEU A 35 -21.26 0.84 0.30
N MET A 36 -21.94 0.02 -0.49
CA MET A 36 -21.32 -1.15 -1.12
C MET A 36 -20.17 -0.76 -2.05
N ARG A 37 -20.31 0.32 -2.83
CA ARG A 37 -19.24 0.85 -3.67
C ARG A 37 -18.05 1.34 -2.84
N LEU A 38 -18.29 2.03 -1.72
CA LEU A 38 -17.23 2.45 -0.80
C LEU A 38 -16.45 1.24 -0.27
N PHE A 39 -17.14 0.22 0.24
CA PHE A 39 -16.48 -0.99 0.74
C PHE A 39 -15.72 -1.74 -0.36
N LEU A 40 -16.31 -1.91 -1.54
CA LEU A 40 -15.63 -2.54 -2.68
C LEU A 40 -14.37 -1.79 -3.08
N SER A 41 -14.41 -0.46 -3.12
CA SER A 41 -13.24 0.37 -3.44
C SER A 41 -12.12 0.21 -2.41
N ALA A 42 -12.46 0.17 -1.12
CA ALA A 42 -11.51 0.00 -0.04
C ALA A 42 -10.85 -1.40 -0.07
N LEU A 43 -11.64 -2.44 -0.32
CA LEU A 43 -11.15 -3.81 -0.47
C LEU A 43 -10.24 -3.95 -1.69
N ALA A 44 -10.64 -3.38 -2.84
CA ALA A 44 -9.83 -3.37 -4.05
C ALA A 44 -8.47 -2.69 -3.82
N GLN A 45 -8.47 -1.53 -3.14
CA GLN A 45 -7.23 -0.82 -2.81
C GLN A 45 -6.31 -1.63 -1.87
N GLN A 46 -6.90 -2.32 -0.90
CA GLN A 46 -6.15 -3.23 -0.01
C GLN A 46 -5.51 -4.38 -0.80
N GLU A 47 -6.25 -4.97 -1.73
CA GLU A 47 -5.75 -6.07 -2.56
C GLU A 47 -4.62 -5.62 -3.50
N VAL A 48 -4.77 -4.46 -4.15
CA VAL A 48 -3.70 -3.85 -4.96
C VAL A 48 -2.44 -3.62 -4.13
N THR A 49 -2.60 -3.13 -2.90
CA THR A 49 -1.48 -2.91 -1.97
C THR A 49 -0.79 -4.23 -1.62
N ARG A 50 -1.57 -5.28 -1.33
CA ARG A 50 -1.07 -6.63 -1.06
C ARG A 50 -0.28 -7.17 -2.25
N GLN A 51 -0.84 -7.12 -3.45
CA GLN A 51 -0.17 -7.58 -4.67
C GLN A 51 1.10 -6.79 -4.98
N ARG A 52 1.08 -5.47 -4.77
CA ARG A 52 2.25 -4.61 -4.95
C ARG A 52 3.37 -4.98 -3.98
N SER A 53 3.05 -5.26 -2.72
CA SER A 53 4.02 -5.72 -1.73
C SER A 53 4.63 -7.07 -2.12
N ALA A 54 3.80 -8.02 -2.57
CA ALA A 54 4.25 -9.32 -3.04
C ALA A 54 5.15 -9.21 -4.29
N ARG A 55 4.81 -8.33 -5.24
CA ARG A 55 5.66 -8.05 -6.40
C ARG A 55 6.98 -7.45 -5.96
N LYS A 56 6.98 -6.42 -5.10
CA LYS A 56 8.22 -5.80 -4.58
C LYS A 56 9.15 -6.82 -3.93
N PHE A 57 8.60 -7.77 -3.18
CA PHE A 57 9.37 -8.86 -2.60
C PHE A 57 9.97 -9.79 -3.67
N LYS A 58 9.16 -10.26 -4.63
CA LYS A 58 9.62 -11.15 -5.72
C LYS A 58 10.63 -10.48 -6.66
N THR A 59 10.49 -9.18 -6.89
CA THR A 59 11.38 -8.39 -7.75
C THR A 59 12.46 -7.67 -6.97
N PHE A 60 12.63 -7.98 -5.67
CA PHE A 60 13.68 -7.38 -4.87
C PHE A 60 15.03 -7.79 -5.44
N ARG A 61 15.72 -6.83 -6.05
CA ARG A 61 17.11 -6.95 -6.48
C ARG A 61 17.93 -6.08 -5.56
N ARG A 62 19.04 -6.62 -5.05
CA ARG A 62 20.04 -5.82 -4.33
C ARG A 62 20.55 -4.76 -5.31
N ASN A 63 20.74 -3.52 -4.83
CA ASN A 63 21.38 -2.49 -5.63
C ASN A 63 22.79 -2.98 -6.02
N PRO A 64 23.11 -3.12 -7.32
CA PRO A 64 24.42 -3.61 -7.75
C PRO A 64 25.57 -2.69 -7.33
N GLU A 65 25.30 -1.41 -7.05
CA GLU A 65 26.27 -0.42 -6.57
C GLU A 65 26.39 -0.38 -5.04
N ALA A 66 25.54 -1.10 -4.31
CA ALA A 66 25.65 -1.14 -2.86
C ALA A 66 26.89 -1.93 -2.44
N ILE A 67 27.82 -1.25 -1.77
CA ILE A 67 29.01 -1.85 -1.20
C ILE A 67 28.57 -2.87 -0.14
N ALA A 68 28.86 -4.14 -0.37
CA ALA A 68 28.59 -5.18 0.62
C ALA A 68 29.35 -4.85 1.92
N PRO A 69 28.71 -5.00 3.11
CA PRO A 69 29.37 -4.70 4.37
C PRO A 69 30.60 -5.59 4.59
N SER A 70 31.55 -5.12 5.39
CA SER A 70 32.85 -5.78 5.62
C SER A 70 32.74 -7.19 6.18
N TRP A 71 31.64 -7.50 6.88
CA TRP A 71 31.35 -8.81 7.47
C TRP A 71 30.69 -9.79 6.49
N ALA A 72 30.21 -9.35 5.33
CA ALA A 72 29.59 -10.24 4.36
C ALA A 72 30.65 -11.11 3.68
N TYR A 73 30.40 -12.42 3.61
CA TYR A 73 31.26 -13.36 2.90
C TYR A 73 31.48 -12.91 1.45
N ARG A 74 32.74 -12.90 1.02
CA ARG A 74 33.15 -12.61 -0.37
C ARG A 74 34.02 -13.76 -0.87
N LYS A 75 33.80 -14.17 -2.11
CA LYS A 75 34.70 -15.11 -2.76
C LYS A 75 36.10 -14.48 -2.84
N PRO A 76 37.18 -15.20 -2.48
CA PRO A 76 38.53 -14.69 -2.68
C PRO A 76 38.75 -14.30 -4.14
N GLY A 77 39.27 -13.09 -4.39
CA GLY A 77 39.57 -12.57 -5.73
C GLY A 77 38.49 -11.72 -6.41
N THR A 78 37.30 -11.54 -5.83
CA THR A 78 36.22 -10.68 -6.41
C THR A 78 36.15 -9.29 -5.78
N VAL A 79 37.30 -8.70 -5.42
CA VAL A 79 37.36 -7.36 -4.83
C VAL A 79 37.14 -6.32 -5.93
N PRO A 80 36.14 -5.43 -5.86
CA PRO A 80 36.16 -4.22 -6.68
C PRO A 80 37.35 -3.39 -6.20
N GLY A 81 38.32 -3.13 -7.08
CA GLY A 81 39.52 -2.37 -6.75
C GLY A 81 39.15 -1.10 -5.99
N PHE A 82 39.74 -0.91 -4.81
CA PHE A 82 39.61 0.35 -4.09
C PHE A 82 39.98 1.50 -5.04
N PRO A 83 39.24 2.62 -5.05
CA PRO A 83 39.65 3.77 -5.83
C PRO A 83 41.06 4.17 -5.36
N THR A 84 42.02 4.09 -6.26
CA THR A 84 43.37 4.59 -6.01
C THR A 84 43.26 6.10 -5.78
N LEU A 85 43.73 6.56 -4.62
CA LEU A 85 43.86 7.97 -4.33
C LEU A 85 44.77 8.59 -5.41
N ARG A 86 44.22 9.48 -6.22
CA ARG A 86 44.96 10.45 -7.03
C ARG A 86 44.70 11.84 -6.48
#